data_AF-A0A0G1NLM4-F1
#
_entry.id   AF-A0A0G1NLM4-F1
#
_cell.length_a   1.000
_cell.length_b   1.000
_cell.length_c   1.000
_cell.angle_alpha   90.00
_cell.angle_beta   90.00
_cell.angle_gamma   90.00
#
_symmetry.space_group_name_H-M   'P 1'
#
loop_
_entity.id
_entity.type
_entity.pdbx_description
1 polymer ?
#
loop_
_entity_poly.entity_id
_entity_poly.type
_entity_poly.pdbx_seq_one_letter_code
_entity_poly.pdbx_strand_id
1 'polypeptide(L)'
;IIELKGETDKNCHRMADDPANSAIYVKWVADGAVDNPPETNTTYNLLSPLPGLGDAYEIGSSNPLGLYLNMAITIFIGICAILAVIMIVVGGLEYMTSELVSSKESGKSKITQAILGLLLALSAWIVLNQINPELLNADLKNLTTQTVTVDLMEEVETEATALSSDDGAPAAATAGCPEGIVRVSGISVCKKLAQGLTDLLSAAKATPACASVSGAGFRSPERQKELRIAHCKGNIDDRSAKCTPPTALPNSSRHQQGLAIDFMVRVGAENKFFKATGPTSACFNWFKANANKHKFYNLASEPWHWSVDGK
;
A
#
# COMPACT_ATOMS: atom_id res chain seq x y z
N ILE A 1 -3.99 -4.73 -13.24
CA ILE A 1 -4.66 -5.99 -13.64
C ILE A 1 -4.60 -6.01 -15.16
N ILE A 2 -3.70 -6.81 -15.73
CA ILE A 2 -3.59 -7.00 -17.18
C ILE A 2 -4.17 -8.38 -17.45
N GLU A 3 -5.15 -8.46 -18.34
CA GLU A 3 -5.81 -9.70 -18.74
C GLU A 3 -5.05 -10.28 -19.94
N LEU A 4 -4.41 -11.43 -19.76
CA LEU A 4 -3.67 -12.12 -20.82
C LEU A 4 -4.67 -12.80 -21.76
N LYS A 5 -4.63 -12.43 -23.05
CA LYS A 5 -5.47 -13.04 -24.08
C LYS A 5 -5.00 -14.46 -24.39
N GLY A 6 -5.87 -15.45 -24.13
CA GLY A 6 -5.73 -16.82 -24.65
C GLY A 6 -5.73 -17.93 -23.61
N GLU A 7 -5.79 -17.61 -22.32
CA GLU A 7 -5.67 -18.61 -21.26
C GLU A 7 -7.04 -18.99 -20.73
N THR A 8 -7.54 -20.17 -21.12
CA THR A 8 -8.76 -20.72 -20.52
C THR A 8 -8.48 -21.22 -19.11
N ASP A 9 -9.29 -20.80 -18.14
CA ASP A 9 -9.31 -21.06 -16.67
C ASP A 9 -8.92 -22.47 -16.17
N LYS A 10 -8.79 -23.48 -17.04
CA LYS A 10 -8.52 -24.87 -16.66
C LYS A 10 -7.05 -25.18 -16.35
N ASN A 11 -6.10 -24.34 -16.74
CA ASN A 11 -4.67 -24.63 -16.53
C ASN A 11 -4.03 -23.92 -15.33
N CYS A 12 -4.69 -22.93 -14.72
CA CYS A 12 -4.12 -22.19 -13.59
C CYS A 12 -4.02 -23.01 -12.29
N HIS A 13 -4.78 -24.11 -12.17
CA HIS A 13 -4.79 -24.96 -10.98
C HIS A 13 -3.88 -26.20 -11.05
N ARG A 14 -3.24 -26.50 -12.19
CA ARG A 14 -2.43 -27.72 -12.34
C ARG A 14 -0.93 -27.56 -12.11
N MET A 15 -0.43 -26.32 -11.98
CA MET A 15 1.01 -26.06 -11.80
C MET A 15 1.42 -25.79 -10.34
N ALA A 16 0.47 -25.50 -9.45
CA ALA A 16 0.76 -25.19 -8.05
C ALA A 16 1.03 -26.42 -7.18
N ASP A 17 0.63 -27.62 -7.63
CA ASP A 17 0.60 -28.83 -6.78
C ASP A 17 1.66 -29.88 -7.15
N ASP A 18 2.55 -29.63 -8.13
CA ASP A 18 3.59 -30.59 -8.52
C ASP A 18 4.95 -30.27 -7.85
N PRO A 19 5.44 -31.10 -6.91
CA PRO A 19 6.75 -30.90 -6.27
C PRO A 19 7.93 -30.98 -7.24
N ALA A 20 7.76 -31.53 -8.46
CA ALA A 20 8.77 -31.52 -9.51
C ALA A 20 9.05 -30.11 -10.08
N ASN A 21 8.14 -29.14 -9.90
CA ASN A 21 8.34 -27.76 -10.36
C ASN A 21 9.19 -26.89 -9.41
N SER A 22 9.45 -27.36 -8.18
CA SER A 22 10.33 -26.65 -7.23
C SER A 22 11.78 -26.60 -7.70
N ALA A 23 12.22 -27.60 -8.47
CA ALA A 23 13.56 -27.63 -9.08
C ALA A 23 13.66 -26.73 -10.33
N ILE A 24 12.54 -26.43 -10.99
CA ILE A 24 12.49 -25.53 -12.15
C ILE A 24 12.61 -24.07 -11.68
N TYR A 25 12.03 -23.73 -10.52
CA TYR A 25 12.13 -22.39 -9.93
C TYR A 25 13.57 -22.00 -9.54
N VAL A 26 14.35 -22.92 -8.97
CA VAL A 26 15.75 -22.65 -8.61
C VAL A 26 16.62 -22.51 -9.87
N LYS A 27 16.32 -23.27 -10.92
CA LYS A 27 17.03 -23.18 -12.20
C LYS A 27 16.69 -21.89 -12.98
N TRP A 28 15.46 -21.39 -12.87
CA TRP A 28 15.03 -20.12 -13.46
C TRP A 28 15.76 -18.89 -12.88
N VAL A 29 16.11 -18.92 -11.59
CA VAL A 29 16.86 -17.83 -10.94
C VAL A 29 18.36 -17.91 -11.26
N ALA A 30 18.89 -19.13 -11.46
CA ALA A 30 20.32 -19.35 -11.71
C ALA A 30 20.73 -19.14 -13.18
N ASP A 31 19.85 -19.42 -14.14
CA ASP A 31 20.18 -19.40 -15.58
C ASP A 31 19.87 -18.05 -16.27
N GLY A 32 19.44 -17.01 -15.55
CA GLY A 32 19.30 -15.65 -16.09
C GLY A 32 18.26 -15.49 -17.22
N ALA A 33 17.44 -16.50 -17.48
CA ALA A 33 16.39 -16.49 -18.49
C ALA A 33 15.05 -16.12 -17.84
N VAL A 34 14.89 -14.85 -17.48
CA VAL A 34 13.57 -14.25 -17.33
C VAL A 34 13.14 -13.82 -18.73
N ASP A 35 12.47 -14.70 -19.47
CA ASP A 35 11.99 -14.41 -20.83
C ASP A 35 10.83 -13.39 -20.88
N ASN A 36 10.55 -12.69 -19.77
CA ASN A 36 10.00 -11.35 -19.77
C ASN A 36 10.52 -10.68 -18.48
N PRO A 37 11.54 -9.80 -18.53
CA PRO A 37 11.75 -8.88 -17.40
C PRO A 37 10.39 -8.22 -17.10
N PRO A 38 10.07 -7.87 -15.83
CA PRO A 38 8.92 -7.01 -15.62
C PRO A 38 9.14 -5.84 -16.58
N GLU A 39 8.24 -5.63 -17.53
CA GLU A 39 8.24 -4.40 -18.31
C GLU A 39 7.90 -3.31 -17.29
N THR A 40 8.91 -2.90 -16.53
CA THR A 40 8.96 -1.60 -15.91
C THR A 40 9.01 -0.68 -17.10
N ASN A 41 7.83 -0.34 -17.62
CA ASN A 41 7.69 0.80 -18.49
C ASN A 41 8.15 1.98 -17.64
N THR A 42 9.45 2.24 -17.71
CA THR A 42 10.11 3.35 -17.05
C THR A 42 9.70 4.64 -17.75
N THR A 43 8.84 4.60 -18.77
CA THR A 43 8.38 5.77 -19.48
C THR A 43 7.06 6.28 -18.89
N TYR A 44 7.11 7.48 -18.31
CA TYR A 44 5.94 8.24 -17.91
C TYR A 44 5.42 9.05 -19.12
N ASN A 45 4.13 8.87 -19.46
CA ASN A 45 3.45 9.69 -20.46
C ASN A 45 2.95 10.99 -19.80
N LEU A 46 3.38 12.14 -20.33
CA LEU A 46 2.98 13.45 -19.83
C LEU A 46 1.49 13.67 -20.09
N LEU A 47 0.76 14.05 -19.04
CA LEU A 47 -0.66 14.42 -19.15
C LEU A 47 -0.87 15.76 -19.88
N SER A 48 0.18 16.58 -19.97
CA SER A 48 0.18 17.88 -20.64
C SER A 48 1.55 18.10 -21.28
N PRO A 49 1.81 17.54 -22.46
CA PRO A 49 3.08 17.75 -23.15
C PRO A 49 3.24 19.21 -23.55
N LEU A 50 4.44 19.74 -23.34
CA LEU A 50 4.79 21.10 -23.74
C LEU A 50 5.47 21.11 -25.11
N PRO A 51 5.25 22.15 -25.94
CA PRO A 51 5.97 22.29 -27.20
C PRO A 51 7.49 22.21 -26.98
N GLY A 52 8.17 21.34 -27.73
CA GLY A 52 9.62 21.11 -27.60
C GLY A 52 10.02 20.07 -26.54
N LEU A 53 9.07 19.55 -25.76
CA LEU A 53 9.20 18.30 -25.00
C LEU A 53 8.44 17.20 -25.73
N GLY A 54 8.99 15.98 -25.76
CA GLY A 54 8.24 14.81 -26.23
C GLY A 54 7.07 14.47 -25.30
N ASP A 55 6.15 13.63 -25.76
CA ASP A 55 4.96 13.24 -24.98
C ASP A 55 5.30 12.33 -23.78
N ALA A 56 6.49 11.76 -23.78
CA ALA A 56 6.89 10.70 -22.89
C ALA A 56 8.30 10.95 -22.35
N TYR A 57 8.53 10.56 -21.09
CA TYR A 57 9.80 10.74 -20.40
C TYR A 57 10.19 9.49 -19.60
N GLU A 58 11.47 9.12 -19.60
CA GLU A 58 11.99 7.98 -18.84
C GLU A 58 12.23 8.31 -17.35
N ILE A 59 11.34 7.82 -16.47
CA ILE A 59 11.51 7.69 -15.02
C ILE A 59 12.90 7.10 -14.71
N GLY A 60 13.76 7.91 -14.12
CA GLY A 60 15.15 7.55 -13.78
C GLY A 60 16.21 8.24 -14.63
N SER A 61 15.83 8.85 -15.75
CA SER A 61 16.74 9.74 -16.48
C SER A 61 17.01 11.02 -15.67
N SER A 62 18.07 11.75 -16.02
CA SER A 62 18.52 12.90 -15.23
C SER A 62 17.56 14.08 -15.35
N ASN A 63 17.19 14.66 -14.21
CA ASN A 63 16.45 15.93 -14.11
C ASN A 63 15.12 16.02 -14.91
N PRO A 64 14.16 15.09 -14.68
CA PRO A 64 12.86 15.08 -15.38
C PRO A 64 12.08 16.38 -15.22
N LEU A 65 11.94 16.77 -13.96
CA LEU A 65 11.06 17.86 -13.56
C LEU A 65 11.72 19.19 -13.87
N GLY A 66 13.04 19.29 -13.70
CA GLY A 66 13.77 20.49 -14.10
C GLY A 66 13.67 20.73 -15.60
N LEU A 67 13.73 19.70 -16.45
CA LEU A 67 13.53 19.87 -17.89
C LEU A 67 12.14 20.45 -18.22
N TYR A 68 11.09 19.92 -17.60
CA TYR A 68 9.72 20.40 -17.77
C TYR A 68 9.54 21.84 -17.25
N LEU A 69 10.01 22.14 -16.04
CA LEU A 69 9.88 23.45 -15.41
C LEU A 69 10.68 24.53 -16.16
N ASN A 70 11.91 24.24 -16.57
CA ASN A 70 12.70 25.18 -17.38
C ASN A 70 11.98 25.49 -18.69
N MET A 71 11.47 24.47 -19.39
CA MET A 71 10.72 24.69 -20.63
C MET A 71 9.48 25.57 -20.39
N ALA A 72 8.70 25.30 -19.34
CA ALA A 72 7.53 26.09 -18.99
C ALA A 72 7.87 27.55 -18.70
N ILE A 73 8.92 27.81 -17.92
CA ILE A 73 9.36 29.18 -17.59
C ILE A 73 9.90 29.90 -18.84
N THR A 74 10.66 29.21 -19.69
CA THR A 74 11.15 29.78 -20.96
C THR A 74 10.00 30.15 -21.89
N ILE A 75 8.99 29.29 -22.03
CA ILE A 75 7.79 29.59 -22.84
C ILE A 75 7.06 30.81 -22.26
N PHE A 76 6.88 30.87 -20.93
CA PHE A 76 6.21 31.99 -20.28
C PHE A 76 6.94 33.32 -20.50
N ILE A 77 8.26 33.35 -20.27
CA ILE A 77 9.08 34.54 -20.51
C ILE A 77 9.04 34.92 -22.00
N GLY A 78 9.04 33.94 -22.91
CA GLY A 78 8.86 34.18 -24.34
C GLY A 78 7.55 34.89 -24.67
N ILE A 79 6.43 34.45 -24.09
CA ILE A 79 5.12 35.10 -24.25
C ILE A 79 5.15 36.52 -23.68
N CYS A 80 5.71 36.70 -22.48
CA CYS A 80 5.87 38.02 -21.87
C CYS A 80 6.73 38.96 -22.72
N ALA A 81 7.80 38.46 -23.32
CA ALA A 81 8.67 39.24 -24.20
C ALA A 81 7.93 39.71 -25.46
N ILE A 82 7.17 38.82 -26.11
CA ILE A 82 6.36 39.17 -27.28
C ILE A 82 5.32 40.25 -26.91
N LEU A 83 4.60 40.06 -25.82
CA LEU A 83 3.61 41.03 -25.34
C LEU A 83 4.25 42.38 -24.97
N ALA A 84 5.43 42.37 -24.34
CA ALA A 84 6.17 43.57 -24.00
C ALA A 84 6.56 44.35 -25.26
N VAL A 85 7.06 43.67 -26.31
CA VAL A 85 7.39 44.30 -27.60
C VAL A 85 6.16 44.96 -28.22
N ILE A 86 5.01 44.26 -28.23
CA ILE A 86 3.76 44.82 -28.76
C ILE A 86 3.36 46.09 -27.99
N MET A 87 3.38 46.05 -26.66
CA MET A 87 3.01 47.21 -25.83
C MET A 87 3.99 48.38 -25.95
N ILE A 88 5.29 48.10 -26.13
CA ILE A 88 6.31 49.12 -26.39
C ILE A 88 6.06 49.80 -27.75
N VAL A 89 5.73 49.03 -28.79
CA VAL A 89 5.40 49.59 -30.11
C VAL A 89 4.15 50.46 -30.03
N VAL A 90 3.07 49.99 -29.39
CA VAL A 90 1.82 50.75 -29.23
C VAL A 90 2.05 52.03 -28.44
N GLY A 91 2.73 51.94 -27.29
CA GLY A 91 3.06 53.12 -26.48
C GLY A 91 4.02 54.08 -27.18
N GLY A 92 4.94 53.56 -28.00
CA GLY A 92 5.88 54.34 -28.80
C GLY A 92 5.19 55.11 -29.91
N LEU A 93 4.27 54.47 -30.64
CA LEU A 93 3.42 55.14 -31.63
C LEU A 93 2.59 56.23 -30.97
N GLU A 94 1.89 55.93 -29.88
CA GLU A 94 1.08 56.90 -29.13
C GLU A 94 1.91 58.10 -28.65
N TYR A 95 3.15 57.88 -28.22
CA TYR A 95 4.05 58.96 -27.81
C TYR A 95 4.48 59.86 -28.97
N MET A 96 4.80 59.27 -30.13
CA MET A 96 5.30 60.00 -31.30
C MET A 96 4.19 60.75 -32.06
N THR A 97 2.99 60.17 -32.16
CA THR A 97 1.90 60.73 -32.98
C THR A 97 0.98 61.67 -32.20
N SER A 98 1.10 61.75 -30.88
CA SER A 98 0.22 62.60 -30.06
C SER A 98 0.78 63.99 -29.85
N GLU A 99 -0.05 65.01 -30.05
CA GLU A 99 0.28 66.41 -29.70
C GLU A 99 -0.11 66.76 -28.25
N LEU A 100 -1.04 66.01 -27.66
CA LEU A 100 -1.53 66.21 -26.31
C LEU A 100 -0.54 65.65 -25.26
N VAL A 101 -0.26 66.46 -24.23
CA VAL A 101 0.62 66.07 -23.11
C VAL A 101 0.09 64.83 -22.38
N SER A 102 -1.22 64.70 -22.23
CA SER A 102 -1.86 63.56 -21.55
C SER A 102 -1.65 62.23 -22.29
N SER A 103 -1.75 62.22 -23.62
CA SER A 103 -1.53 61.02 -24.44
C SER A 103 -0.04 60.64 -24.48
N LYS A 104 0.87 61.62 -24.43
CA LYS A 104 2.31 61.36 -24.25
C LYS A 104 2.62 60.71 -22.90
N GLU A 105 1.95 61.12 -21.83
CA GLU A 105 2.08 60.50 -20.52
C GLU A 105 1.53 59.06 -20.52
N SER A 106 0.41 58.82 -21.20
CA SER A 106 -0.16 57.47 -21.37
C SER A 106 0.78 56.54 -22.15
N GLY A 107 1.33 56.99 -23.28
CA GLY A 107 2.30 56.23 -24.07
C GLY A 107 3.56 55.87 -23.27
N LYS A 108 4.10 56.83 -22.50
CA LYS A 108 5.20 56.58 -21.56
C LYS A 108 4.83 55.54 -20.50
N SER A 109 3.65 55.67 -19.89
CA SER A 109 3.17 54.73 -18.87
C SER A 109 3.08 53.30 -19.42
N LYS A 110 2.56 53.11 -20.63
CA LYS A 110 2.49 51.80 -21.30
C LYS A 110 3.87 51.18 -21.52
N ILE A 111 4.84 51.98 -22.01
CA ILE A 111 6.23 51.53 -22.18
C ILE A 111 6.83 51.15 -20.83
N THR A 112 6.68 51.99 -19.81
CA THR A 112 7.21 51.73 -18.47
C THR A 112 6.61 50.46 -17.86
N GLN A 113 5.29 50.28 -17.94
CA GLN A 113 4.62 49.09 -17.42
C GLN A 113 5.03 47.82 -18.17
N ALA A 114 5.20 47.87 -19.49
CA ALA A 114 5.69 46.74 -20.28
C ALA A 114 7.11 46.33 -19.87
N ILE A 115 8.01 47.30 -19.68
CA ILE A 115 9.38 47.04 -19.22
C ILE A 115 9.38 46.49 -17.80
N LEU A 116 8.61 47.07 -16.88
CA LEU A 116 8.50 46.59 -15.50
C LEU A 116 7.93 45.17 -15.43
N GLY A 117 6.92 44.86 -16.24
CA GLY A 117 6.36 43.51 -16.32
C GLY A 117 7.37 42.48 -16.82
N LEU A 118 8.15 42.82 -17.85
CA LEU A 118 9.22 41.95 -18.35
C LEU A 118 10.35 41.78 -17.33
N LEU A 119 10.75 42.86 -16.66
CA LEU A 119 11.75 42.82 -15.60
C LEU A 119 11.28 41.98 -14.41
N LEU A 120 9.98 42.02 -14.08
CA LEU A 120 9.40 41.18 -13.03
C LEU A 120 9.41 39.69 -13.41
N ALA A 121 9.11 39.36 -14.67
CA ALA A 121 9.20 37.98 -15.14
C ALA A 121 10.66 37.45 -15.12
N LEU A 122 11.62 38.27 -15.55
CA LEU A 122 13.04 37.93 -15.51
C LEU A 122 13.58 37.85 -14.08
N SER A 123 13.14 38.76 -13.21
CA SER A 123 13.56 38.74 -11.80
C SER A 123 13.03 37.50 -11.09
N ALA A 124 11.82 37.03 -11.40
CA ALA A 124 11.31 35.76 -10.88
C ALA A 124 12.22 34.58 -11.25
N TRP A 125 12.71 34.51 -12.49
CA TRP A 125 13.69 33.48 -12.89
C TRP A 125 15.03 33.64 -12.17
N ILE A 126 15.56 34.87 -12.06
CA ILE A 126 16.82 35.14 -11.34
C ILE A 126 16.70 34.74 -9.87
N VAL A 127 15.60 35.08 -9.21
CA VAL A 127 15.35 34.73 -7.80
C VAL A 127 15.33 33.22 -7.61
N LEU A 128 14.62 32.49 -8.48
CA LEU A 128 14.61 31.02 -8.44
C LEU A 128 16.01 30.45 -8.63
N ASN A 129 16.75 30.94 -9.63
CA ASN A 129 18.10 30.46 -9.93
C ASN A 129 19.15 30.82 -8.86
N GLN A 130 18.99 31.96 -8.17
CA GLN A 130 19.96 32.44 -7.18
C GLN A 130 19.71 31.91 -5.77
N ILE A 131 18.44 31.77 -5.36
CA ILE A 131 18.11 31.27 -4.02
C ILE A 131 18.32 29.77 -3.95
N ASN A 132 17.84 29.04 -4.95
CA ASN A 132 18.05 27.60 -5.01
C ASN A 132 18.00 27.09 -6.46
N PRO A 133 19.16 26.92 -7.13
CA PRO A 133 19.20 26.40 -8.49
C PRO A 133 18.67 24.96 -8.60
N GLU A 134 18.52 24.24 -7.49
CA GLU A 134 17.89 22.90 -7.45
C GLU A 134 16.37 22.96 -7.72
N LEU A 135 15.72 24.12 -7.59
CA LEU A 135 14.31 24.28 -7.99
C LEU A 135 14.13 24.22 -9.51
N LEU A 136 15.17 24.60 -10.26
CA LEU A 136 15.23 24.46 -11.72
C LEU A 136 15.94 23.15 -12.13
N ASN A 137 16.73 22.56 -11.24
CA ASN A 137 17.39 21.27 -11.44
C ASN A 137 16.86 20.23 -10.43
N ALA A 138 15.56 19.97 -10.51
CA ALA A 138 14.87 19.01 -9.66
C ALA A 138 15.20 17.56 -10.10
N ASP A 139 16.42 17.12 -9.79
CA ASP A 139 16.84 15.74 -9.99
C ASP A 139 16.29 14.85 -8.88
N LEU A 140 15.40 13.93 -9.25
CA LEU A 140 14.71 13.07 -8.28
C LEU A 140 15.55 11.88 -7.79
N LYS A 141 16.80 11.77 -8.24
CA LYS A 141 17.71 10.66 -7.91
C LYS A 141 18.09 10.58 -6.44
N ASN A 142 18.11 11.72 -5.75
CA ASN A 142 18.44 11.82 -4.33
C ASN A 142 17.22 12.14 -3.46
N LEU A 143 16.01 11.88 -3.96
CA LEU A 143 14.89 11.78 -3.06
C LEU A 143 15.21 10.65 -2.09
N THR A 144 15.40 10.99 -0.82
CA THR A 144 15.28 10.00 0.25
C THR A 144 13.96 9.30 -0.04
N THR A 145 14.02 8.00 -0.30
CA THR A 145 12.80 7.19 -0.41
C THR A 145 12.11 7.37 0.93
N GLN A 146 11.18 8.33 0.96
CA GLN A 146 10.20 8.44 2.01
C GLN A 146 9.33 7.23 1.74
N THR A 147 9.70 6.11 2.35
CA THR A 147 8.70 5.14 2.75
C THR A 147 7.69 5.98 3.51
N VAL A 148 6.57 6.30 2.85
CA VAL A 148 5.33 6.51 3.57
C VAL A 148 5.11 5.17 4.24
N THR A 149 5.72 5.00 5.41
CA THR A 149 5.08 4.27 6.48
C THR A 149 3.78 5.04 6.64
N VAL A 150 2.75 4.61 5.91
CA VAL A 150 1.45 4.51 6.54
C VAL A 150 1.81 3.94 7.89
N ASP A 151 1.47 4.67 8.95
CA ASP A 151 1.68 4.23 10.32
C ASP A 151 0.75 3.01 10.51
N LEU A 152 1.14 1.92 9.87
CA LEU A 152 0.77 0.56 10.12
C LEU A 152 1.59 0.20 11.36
N MET A 153 1.32 0.90 12.46
CA MET A 153 1.52 0.34 13.79
C MET A 153 0.58 -0.85 13.90
N GLU A 154 0.95 -1.94 13.23
CA GLU A 154 0.52 -3.33 13.38
C GLU A 154 1.08 -4.05 12.12
N GLU A 155 2.30 -4.57 12.20
CA GLU A 155 2.52 -5.95 11.70
C GLU A 155 1.72 -6.89 12.63
N VAL A 156 0.39 -6.75 12.60
CA VAL A 156 -0.49 -7.88 12.88
C VAL A 156 -0.54 -8.65 11.57
N GLU A 157 -0.53 -9.98 11.66
CA GLU A 157 -0.81 -10.85 10.51
C GLU A 157 -1.89 -10.20 9.66
N THR A 158 -1.54 -9.74 8.46
CA THR A 158 -2.54 -9.07 7.62
C THR A 158 -3.70 -10.05 7.40
N GLU A 159 -4.90 -9.50 7.30
CA GLU A 159 -6.15 -10.26 7.15
C GLU A 159 -6.08 -11.30 6.01
N ALA A 160 -5.26 -11.00 4.98
CA ALA A 160 -4.95 -11.91 3.87
C ALA A 160 -3.91 -13.00 4.21
N THR A 161 -2.89 -12.71 5.03
CA THR A 161 -1.86 -13.70 5.43
C THR A 161 -2.36 -14.65 6.53
N ALA A 162 -3.24 -14.19 7.42
CA ALA A 162 -3.90 -15.03 8.42
C ALA A 162 -4.82 -16.09 7.76
N LEU A 163 -5.56 -15.70 6.72
CA LEU A 163 -6.39 -16.62 5.92
C LEU A 163 -5.52 -17.57 5.06
N SER A 164 -4.42 -17.08 4.49
CA SER A 164 -3.51 -17.90 3.67
C SER A 164 -2.72 -18.94 4.47
N SER A 165 -2.43 -18.67 5.75
CA SER A 165 -1.73 -19.62 6.64
C SER A 165 -2.58 -20.85 6.98
N ASP A 166 -3.90 -20.76 6.77
CA ASP A 166 -4.87 -21.81 7.08
C ASP A 166 -5.05 -22.82 5.92
N ASP A 167 -4.63 -22.46 4.70
CA ASP A 167 -4.76 -23.30 3.50
C ASP A 167 -3.80 -24.50 3.47
N GLY A 168 -2.74 -24.49 4.30
CA GLY A 168 -1.69 -25.53 4.34
C GLY A 168 -1.63 -26.33 5.64
N ALA A 169 -2.62 -26.24 6.53
CA ALA A 169 -2.58 -26.96 7.80
C ALA A 169 -2.57 -28.48 7.57
N PRO A 170 -1.56 -29.21 8.09
CA PRO A 170 -1.52 -30.66 7.91
C PRO A 170 -2.66 -31.31 8.67
N ALA A 171 -3.28 -32.36 8.12
CA ALA A 171 -4.23 -33.22 8.85
C ALA A 171 -3.57 -34.00 10.04
N ALA A 172 -2.35 -33.62 10.41
CA ALA A 172 -1.52 -34.29 11.39
C ALA A 172 -1.92 -33.95 12.83
N ALA A 173 -1.63 -34.87 13.73
CA ALA A 173 -1.78 -34.67 15.16
C ALA A 173 -0.80 -33.62 15.68
N THR A 174 -1.27 -32.80 16.62
CA THR A 174 -0.43 -31.87 17.40
C THR A 174 -0.46 -32.28 18.87
N ALA A 175 0.44 -31.72 19.69
CA ALA A 175 0.46 -32.00 21.13
C ALA A 175 -0.87 -31.67 21.83
N GLY A 176 -1.61 -30.64 21.36
CA GLY A 176 -2.93 -30.28 21.90
C GLY A 176 -4.12 -30.89 21.14
N CYS A 177 -3.85 -31.56 20.02
CA CYS A 177 -4.85 -32.21 19.19
C CYS A 177 -4.37 -33.57 18.63
N PRO A 178 -4.44 -34.64 19.42
CA PRO A 178 -4.05 -35.99 18.98
C PRO A 178 -4.90 -36.52 17.80
N GLU A 179 -6.10 -35.99 17.64
CA GLU A 179 -7.09 -36.41 16.64
C GLU A 179 -6.88 -35.78 15.25
N GLY A 180 -5.91 -34.86 15.14
CA GLY A 180 -5.58 -34.15 13.91
C GLY A 180 -6.34 -32.82 13.72
N ILE A 181 -5.79 -32.00 12.84
CA ILE A 181 -6.39 -30.73 12.43
C ILE A 181 -7.39 -30.98 11.29
N VAL A 182 -8.54 -30.31 11.35
CA VAL A 182 -9.59 -30.35 10.32
C VAL A 182 -10.03 -28.94 9.96
N ARG A 183 -10.63 -28.78 8.80
CA ARG A 183 -11.05 -27.47 8.29
C ARG A 183 -12.57 -27.31 8.35
N VAL A 184 -13.02 -26.20 8.95
CA VAL A 184 -14.44 -25.86 9.13
C VAL A 184 -14.67 -24.45 8.62
N SER A 185 -15.48 -24.29 7.58
CA SER A 185 -15.73 -22.98 6.94
C SER A 185 -14.45 -22.21 6.58
N GLY A 186 -13.39 -22.92 6.17
CA GLY A 186 -12.11 -22.32 5.81
C GLY A 186 -11.15 -22.04 6.98
N ILE A 187 -11.49 -22.46 8.20
CA ILE A 187 -10.67 -22.30 9.43
C ILE A 187 -10.17 -23.67 9.91
N SER A 188 -8.87 -23.80 10.14
CA SER A 188 -8.20 -25.05 10.52
C SER A 188 -8.09 -25.14 12.02
N VAL A 189 -8.77 -26.12 12.61
CA VAL A 189 -8.87 -26.30 14.06
C VAL A 189 -8.73 -27.75 14.44
N CYS A 190 -8.49 -28.01 15.73
CA CYS A 190 -8.49 -29.36 16.24
C CYS A 190 -9.84 -30.05 15.99
N LYS A 191 -9.82 -31.32 15.59
CA LYS A 191 -11.02 -32.13 15.31
C LYS A 191 -12.08 -32.06 16.42
N LYS A 192 -11.66 -32.10 17.70
CA LYS A 192 -12.56 -31.96 18.85
C LYS A 192 -13.37 -30.65 18.90
N LEU A 193 -12.92 -29.59 18.22
CA LEU A 193 -13.59 -28.28 18.17
C LEU A 193 -14.49 -28.13 16.94
N ALA A 194 -14.43 -29.05 15.98
CA ALA A 194 -15.07 -28.88 14.67
C ALA A 194 -16.59 -28.68 14.77
N GLN A 195 -17.27 -29.47 15.59
CA GLN A 195 -18.72 -29.34 15.77
C GLN A 195 -19.07 -28.03 16.48
N GLY A 196 -18.36 -27.71 17.57
CA GLY A 196 -18.57 -26.46 18.31
C GLY A 196 -18.38 -25.23 17.44
N LEU A 197 -17.35 -25.24 16.59
CA LEU A 197 -17.09 -24.16 15.63
C LEU A 197 -18.17 -24.09 14.54
N THR A 198 -18.63 -25.24 14.03
CA THR A 198 -19.72 -25.30 13.03
C THR A 198 -20.99 -24.65 13.58
N ASP A 199 -21.39 -25.03 14.79
CA ASP A 199 -22.60 -24.51 15.43
C ASP A 199 -22.47 -23.02 15.75
N LEU A 200 -21.29 -22.59 16.25
CA LEU A 200 -21.00 -21.18 16.52
C LEU A 200 -21.08 -20.33 15.26
N LEU A 201 -20.44 -20.75 14.17
CA LEU A 201 -20.44 -20.01 12.91
C LEU A 201 -21.84 -19.99 12.27
N SER A 202 -22.60 -21.08 12.38
CA SER A 202 -23.99 -21.13 11.92
C SER A 202 -24.86 -20.10 12.64
N ALA A 203 -24.80 -20.08 13.98
CA ALA A 203 -25.54 -19.12 14.79
C ALA A 203 -25.07 -17.66 14.57
N ALA A 204 -23.77 -17.46 14.40
CA ALA A 204 -23.19 -16.15 14.10
C ALA A 204 -23.69 -15.62 12.76
N LYS A 205 -23.66 -16.44 11.70
CA LYS A 205 -24.09 -16.03 10.35
C LYS A 205 -25.58 -15.69 10.25
N ALA A 206 -26.41 -16.18 11.17
CA ALA A 206 -27.80 -15.78 11.30
C ALA A 206 -27.98 -14.36 11.89
N THR A 207 -26.91 -13.77 12.43
CA THR A 207 -26.90 -12.40 12.96
C THR A 207 -26.34 -11.44 11.92
N PRO A 208 -27.07 -10.37 11.51
CA PRO A 208 -26.61 -9.47 10.45
C PRO A 208 -25.20 -8.89 10.67
N ALA A 209 -24.86 -8.55 11.91
CA ALA A 209 -23.54 -8.03 12.27
C ALA A 209 -22.39 -9.04 12.08
N CYS A 210 -22.69 -10.34 12.03
CA CYS A 210 -21.72 -11.44 11.91
C CYS A 210 -21.92 -12.28 10.64
N ALA A 211 -22.76 -11.83 9.70
CA ALA A 211 -23.14 -12.62 8.52
C ALA A 211 -21.93 -13.10 7.68
N SER A 212 -20.85 -12.33 7.70
CA SER A 212 -19.59 -12.60 6.99
C SER A 212 -18.44 -12.92 7.95
N VAL A 213 -18.72 -13.59 9.07
CA VAL A 213 -17.66 -14.01 9.99
C VAL A 213 -16.72 -15.04 9.36
N SER A 214 -15.43 -14.85 9.58
CA SER A 214 -14.33 -15.73 9.18
C SER A 214 -13.27 -15.74 10.28
N GLY A 215 -12.17 -16.47 10.09
CA GLY A 215 -11.05 -16.44 11.03
C GLY A 215 -9.84 -17.23 10.56
N ALA A 216 -8.77 -17.13 11.32
CA ALA A 216 -7.52 -17.85 11.11
C ALA A 216 -7.24 -18.79 12.27
N GLY A 217 -7.04 -20.08 11.99
CA GLY A 217 -6.90 -21.12 12.99
C GLY A 217 -5.45 -21.55 13.19
N PHE A 218 -5.14 -22.78 12.79
CA PHE A 218 -3.85 -23.42 13.03
C PHE A 218 -2.68 -22.63 12.41
N ARG A 219 -1.57 -22.57 13.15
CA ARG A 219 -0.30 -21.96 12.71
C ARG A 219 0.85 -22.93 12.96
N SER A 220 1.72 -23.17 11.98
CA SER A 220 2.85 -24.10 12.16
C SER A 220 3.89 -23.59 13.18
N PRO A 221 4.68 -24.48 13.80
CA PRO A 221 5.80 -24.06 14.65
C PRO A 221 6.85 -23.21 13.94
N GLU A 222 7.11 -23.47 12.66
CA GLU A 222 8.02 -22.70 11.82
C GLU A 222 7.50 -21.27 11.68
N ARG A 223 6.22 -21.12 11.35
CA ARG A 223 5.57 -19.81 11.24
C ARG A 223 5.58 -19.05 12.56
N GLN A 224 5.39 -19.73 13.70
CA GLN A 224 5.49 -19.08 15.01
C GLN A 224 6.89 -18.52 15.28
N LYS A 225 7.96 -19.19 14.81
CA LYS A 225 9.33 -18.68 14.91
C LYS A 225 9.55 -17.47 14.02
N GLU A 226 9.04 -17.49 12.79
CA GLU A 226 9.10 -16.34 11.86
C GLU A 226 8.45 -15.09 12.46
N LEU A 227 7.26 -15.23 13.05
CA LEU A 227 6.58 -14.11 13.72
C LEU A 227 7.41 -13.56 14.87
N ARG A 228 8.10 -14.41 15.63
CA ARG A 228 8.99 -13.93 16.69
C ARG A 228 10.24 -13.23 16.16
N ILE A 229 10.81 -13.69 15.05
CA ILE A 229 11.91 -12.98 14.39
C ILE A 229 11.46 -11.56 14.02
N ALA A 230 10.28 -11.43 13.41
CA ALA A 230 9.71 -10.14 13.02
C ALA A 230 9.36 -9.27 14.24
N HIS A 231 8.51 -9.76 15.13
CA HIS A 231 7.90 -8.95 16.19
C HIS A 231 8.82 -8.72 17.39
N CYS A 232 9.78 -9.61 17.63
CA CYS A 232 10.63 -9.60 18.83
C CYS A 232 12.09 -9.21 18.53
N LYS A 233 12.35 -8.44 17.46
CA LYS A 233 13.70 -7.98 17.06
C LYS A 233 14.70 -9.12 16.87
N GLY A 234 14.25 -10.19 16.20
CA GLY A 234 15.04 -11.39 15.95
C GLY A 234 15.04 -12.41 17.09
N ASN A 235 14.39 -12.12 18.23
CA ASN A 235 14.44 -13.01 19.39
C ASN A 235 13.36 -14.11 19.36
N ILE A 236 13.80 -15.37 19.25
CA ILE A 236 12.91 -16.53 19.12
C ILE A 236 12.52 -17.15 20.48
N ASP A 237 13.45 -17.25 21.43
CA ASP A 237 13.27 -18.14 22.60
C ASP A 237 13.21 -17.41 23.95
N ASP A 238 13.52 -16.10 24.00
CA ASP A 238 13.51 -15.33 25.24
C ASP A 238 12.09 -14.91 25.62
N ARG A 239 11.64 -15.40 26.79
CA ARG A 239 10.34 -15.06 27.36
C ARG A 239 10.22 -13.57 27.72
N SER A 240 11.34 -12.91 28.03
CA SER A 240 11.37 -11.50 28.42
C SER A 240 11.46 -10.54 27.24
N ALA A 241 11.61 -11.06 26.02
CA ALA A 241 11.67 -10.25 24.81
C ALA A 241 10.37 -9.42 24.65
N LYS A 242 10.56 -8.11 24.42
CA LYS A 242 9.45 -7.20 24.11
C LYS A 242 9.08 -7.39 22.64
N CYS A 243 8.01 -8.13 22.39
CA CYS A 243 7.46 -8.34 21.07
C CYS A 243 6.34 -7.33 20.79
N THR A 244 6.32 -6.76 19.59
CA THR A 244 5.23 -5.92 19.12
C THR A 244 4.79 -6.44 17.74
N PRO A 245 3.56 -6.97 17.61
CA PRO A 245 2.60 -7.28 18.66
C PRO A 245 3.07 -8.39 19.62
N PRO A 246 2.42 -8.57 20.79
CA PRO A 246 2.70 -9.69 21.69
C PRO A 246 2.68 -11.01 20.93
N THR A 247 3.75 -11.78 21.01
CA THR A 247 3.91 -13.02 20.23
C THR A 247 4.37 -14.14 21.15
N ALA A 248 3.56 -15.19 21.28
CA ALA A 248 3.86 -16.33 22.14
C ALA A 248 5.16 -17.03 21.74
N LEU A 249 5.82 -17.67 22.71
CA LEU A 249 6.98 -18.53 22.46
C LEU A 249 6.59 -19.71 21.54
N PRO A 250 7.54 -20.23 20.74
CA PRO A 250 7.30 -21.44 19.98
C PRO A 250 6.89 -22.59 20.90
N ASN A 251 5.89 -23.34 20.47
CA ASN A 251 5.27 -24.48 21.15
C ASN A 251 4.41 -24.13 22.38
N SER A 252 4.29 -22.84 22.74
CA SER A 252 3.33 -22.40 23.75
C SER A 252 2.07 -21.76 23.17
N SER A 253 2.05 -21.47 21.87
CA SER A 253 0.88 -20.87 21.19
C SER A 253 -0.25 -21.88 21.01
N ARG A 254 -1.50 -21.46 21.28
CA ARG A 254 -2.69 -22.28 21.03
C ARG A 254 -2.99 -22.46 19.55
N HIS A 255 -2.57 -21.55 18.68
CA HIS A 255 -2.65 -21.73 17.23
C HIS A 255 -1.83 -22.94 16.77
N GLN A 256 -0.64 -23.17 17.35
CA GLN A 256 0.18 -24.35 17.04
C GLN A 256 -0.43 -25.68 17.48
N GLN A 257 -1.45 -25.63 18.34
CA GLN A 257 -2.18 -26.79 18.82
C GLN A 257 -3.52 -26.97 18.10
N GLY A 258 -3.92 -26.03 17.24
CA GLY A 258 -5.26 -25.98 16.64
C GLY A 258 -6.36 -25.66 17.66
N LEU A 259 -6.01 -24.99 18.76
CA LEU A 259 -6.92 -24.70 19.88
C LEU A 259 -7.28 -23.23 20.02
N ALA A 260 -6.86 -22.40 19.06
CA ALA A 260 -7.21 -20.99 18.98
C ALA A 260 -7.63 -20.60 17.57
N ILE A 261 -8.41 -19.54 17.50
CA ILE A 261 -8.90 -18.90 16.28
C ILE A 261 -8.84 -17.40 16.50
N ASP A 262 -8.27 -16.69 15.54
CA ASP A 262 -8.39 -15.24 15.45
C ASP A 262 -9.57 -14.90 14.52
N PHE A 263 -10.67 -14.39 15.09
CA PHE A 263 -11.92 -14.14 14.36
C PHE A 263 -11.98 -12.75 13.73
N MET A 264 -12.69 -12.70 12.60
CA MET A 264 -12.77 -11.57 11.70
C MET A 264 -14.19 -11.43 11.15
N VAL A 265 -14.57 -10.24 10.71
CA VAL A 265 -15.81 -10.02 9.95
C VAL A 265 -15.58 -9.00 8.86
N ARG A 266 -16.19 -9.24 7.69
CA ARG A 266 -16.12 -8.30 6.58
C ARG A 266 -16.73 -6.92 6.91
N VAL A 267 -15.95 -5.86 6.70
CA VAL A 267 -16.36 -4.45 6.79
C VAL A 267 -16.04 -3.80 5.43
N GLY A 268 -17.06 -3.49 4.64
CA GLY A 268 -16.87 -3.07 3.26
C GLY A 268 -16.30 -4.21 2.40
N ALA A 269 -15.12 -4.00 1.82
CA ALA A 269 -14.43 -4.98 0.98
C ALA A 269 -13.37 -5.82 1.73
N GLU A 270 -13.13 -5.56 3.02
CA GLU A 270 -12.00 -6.11 3.79
C GLU A 270 -12.47 -6.94 4.99
N ASN A 271 -11.67 -7.91 5.46
CA ASN A 271 -12.00 -8.84 6.55
C ASN A 271 -11.40 -8.41 7.89
N LYS A 272 -12.07 -7.54 8.63
CA LYS A 272 -11.49 -6.93 9.82
C LYS A 272 -11.52 -7.84 11.04
N PHE A 273 -10.38 -7.96 11.74
CA PHE A 273 -10.31 -8.61 13.05
C PHE A 273 -11.31 -8.00 14.04
N PHE A 274 -11.83 -8.83 14.94
CA PHE A 274 -12.72 -8.34 15.99
C PHE A 274 -12.00 -7.33 16.89
N LYS A 275 -12.71 -6.23 17.19
CA LYS A 275 -12.29 -5.17 18.11
C LYS A 275 -13.41 -4.90 19.09
N ALA A 276 -13.05 -4.53 20.33
CA ALA A 276 -14.03 -4.21 21.37
C ALA A 276 -14.84 -2.94 21.06
N THR A 277 -14.30 -2.08 20.19
CA THR A 277 -14.92 -0.83 19.72
C THR A 277 -14.84 -0.74 18.19
N GLY A 278 -15.60 0.19 17.61
CA GLY A 278 -15.58 0.42 16.16
C GLY A 278 -16.43 -0.57 15.35
N PRO A 279 -16.15 -0.73 14.06
CA PRO A 279 -17.08 -1.35 13.10
C PRO A 279 -17.29 -2.86 13.31
N THR A 280 -16.38 -3.56 13.99
CA THR A 280 -16.50 -5.01 14.27
C THR A 280 -17.08 -5.30 15.66
N SER A 281 -17.31 -4.27 16.49
CA SER A 281 -17.72 -4.41 17.89
C SER A 281 -19.07 -5.09 18.10
N ALA A 282 -20.01 -4.91 17.17
CA ALA A 282 -21.31 -5.57 17.24
C ALA A 282 -21.16 -7.10 17.14
N CYS A 283 -20.33 -7.59 16.22
CA CYS A 283 -20.08 -9.02 16.08
C CYS A 283 -19.25 -9.58 17.25
N PHE A 284 -18.22 -8.84 17.65
CA PHE A 284 -17.42 -9.19 18.83
C PHE A 284 -18.29 -9.37 20.10
N ASN A 285 -19.21 -8.43 20.36
CA ASN A 285 -20.10 -8.51 21.52
C ASN A 285 -21.06 -9.69 21.43
N TRP A 286 -21.53 -10.03 20.22
CA TRP A 286 -22.31 -11.25 20.01
C TRP A 286 -21.50 -12.50 20.35
N PHE A 287 -20.23 -12.57 19.92
CA PHE A 287 -19.32 -13.67 20.27
C PHE A 287 -19.09 -13.76 21.78
N LYS A 288 -18.88 -12.64 22.49
CA LYS A 288 -18.74 -12.63 23.97
C LYS A 288 -19.94 -13.24 24.68
N ALA A 289 -21.14 -13.06 24.15
CA ALA A 289 -22.36 -13.60 24.76
C ALA A 289 -22.63 -15.08 24.42
N ASN A 290 -22.00 -15.64 23.37
CA ASN A 290 -22.40 -16.93 22.81
C ASN A 290 -21.28 -17.95 22.65
N ALA A 291 -20.03 -17.54 22.40
CA ALA A 291 -18.94 -18.43 22.04
C ALA A 291 -18.53 -19.39 23.18
N ASN A 292 -18.76 -19.00 24.44
CA ASN A 292 -18.48 -19.84 25.62
C ASN A 292 -19.31 -21.14 25.63
N LYS A 293 -20.53 -21.12 25.07
CA LYS A 293 -21.39 -22.30 24.90
C LYS A 293 -20.74 -23.34 23.98
N HIS A 294 -19.86 -22.87 23.09
CA HIS A 294 -19.12 -23.67 22.11
C HIS A 294 -17.64 -23.86 22.47
N LYS A 295 -17.26 -23.62 23.75
CA LYS A 295 -15.90 -23.81 24.29
C LYS A 295 -14.84 -22.84 23.73
N PHE A 296 -15.26 -21.70 23.22
CA PHE A 296 -14.35 -20.62 22.84
C PHE A 296 -14.45 -19.47 23.84
N TYR A 297 -13.30 -19.06 24.38
CA TYR A 297 -13.18 -17.98 25.36
C TYR A 297 -12.22 -16.93 24.81
N ASN A 298 -12.56 -15.66 24.98
CA ASN A 298 -11.75 -14.56 24.49
C ASN A 298 -10.57 -14.26 25.44
N LEU A 299 -9.41 -13.99 24.86
CA LEU A 299 -8.30 -13.34 25.57
C LEU A 299 -8.60 -11.84 25.67
N ALA A 300 -8.72 -11.32 26.90
CA ALA A 300 -9.19 -9.95 27.13
C ALA A 300 -8.28 -8.86 26.51
N SER A 301 -6.98 -9.12 26.39
CA SER A 301 -6.03 -8.21 25.74
C SER A 301 -6.11 -8.20 24.22
N GLU A 302 -6.72 -9.24 23.62
CA GLU A 302 -6.78 -9.47 22.17
C GLU A 302 -8.23 -9.82 21.78
N PRO A 303 -9.09 -8.83 21.47
CA PRO A 303 -10.51 -9.06 21.17
C PRO A 303 -10.77 -10.01 19.99
N TRP A 304 -9.80 -10.14 19.08
CA TRP A 304 -9.84 -11.09 17.96
C TRP A 304 -9.49 -12.51 18.34
N HIS A 305 -8.78 -12.73 19.46
CA HIS A 305 -8.23 -14.03 19.82
C HIS A 305 -9.18 -14.83 20.71
N TRP A 306 -9.49 -16.06 20.28
CA TRP A 306 -10.39 -16.96 20.99
C TRP A 306 -9.83 -18.35 21.04
N SER A 307 -9.73 -18.92 22.25
CA SER A 307 -9.15 -20.24 22.46
C SER A 307 -9.97 -21.05 23.47
N VAL A 308 -9.59 -22.32 23.65
CA VAL A 308 -10.26 -23.23 24.59
C VAL A 308 -10.07 -22.85 26.07
N ASP A 309 -9.11 -21.98 26.36
CA ASP A 309 -8.76 -21.53 27.72
C ASP A 309 -8.67 -20.00 27.86
N GLY A 310 -8.94 -19.22 26.80
CA GLY A 310 -8.91 -17.75 26.82
C GLY A 310 -7.49 -17.19 26.94
N LYS A 311 -6.51 -17.94 26.44
CA LYS A 311 -5.08 -17.64 26.44
C LYS A 311 -4.45 -17.90 25.08
#